data_AF-A0A6V7WFE3-F1
#
_entry.id   AF-A0A6V7WFE3-F1
#
_cell.length_a   1.000
_cell.length_b   1.000
_cell.length_c   1.000
_cell.angle_alpha   90.00
_cell.angle_beta   90.00
_cell.angle_gamma   90.00
#
_symmetry.space_group_name_H-M   'P 1'
#
loop_
_entity.id
_entity.type
_entity.pdbx_description
1 polymer ?
#
loop_
_entity_poly.entity_id
_entity_poly.type
_entity_poly.pdbx_seq_one_letter_code
_entity_poly.pdbx_strand_id
1 'polypeptide(L)'
;MFKAPFTMVISGATGSGKTQWLMKYLANCDKLIDPPPNKILYCYGEMNENIFKLKEMGITTYNGVPEVEKIKQHQLLVLDDLMLNIPADFLDLLFTRGSHNWGVSVIFVTQSLYGRDIRTARANAHYILLTKNPQGLLQVRTLGSQLFPKMLNYFLEAYRDATSEQFSYLLINMHPSTEENLRLSTKIFPGEKQTIYLPL
;
A
#
# COMPACT_ATOMS: atom_id res chain seq x y z
N MET A 1 12.44 -1.98 5.71
CA MET A 1 11.75 -1.09 6.66
C MET A 1 11.18 0.09 5.89
N PHE A 2 9.91 0.43 6.11
CA PHE A 2 9.22 1.55 5.50
C PHE A 2 9.60 2.84 6.24
N LYS A 3 10.01 3.87 5.50
CA LYS A 3 10.45 5.13 6.09
C LYS A 3 9.26 6.08 6.24
N ALA A 4 8.87 6.40 7.46
CA ALA A 4 7.77 7.33 7.72
C ALA A 4 8.26 8.81 7.67
N PRO A 5 7.39 9.74 7.25
CA PRO A 5 6.08 9.51 6.64
C PRO A 5 6.22 8.96 5.21
N PHE A 6 5.28 8.10 4.78
CA PHE A 6 5.22 7.58 3.42
C PHE A 6 3.81 7.51 2.86
N THR A 7 3.72 7.28 1.56
CA THR A 7 2.48 6.99 0.85
C THR A 7 2.56 5.61 0.22
N MET A 8 1.51 4.81 0.34
CA MET A 8 1.44 3.46 -0.17
C MET A 8 0.12 3.20 -0.89
N VAL A 9 0.19 2.55 -2.06
CA VAL A 9 -0.97 2.01 -2.76
C VAL A 9 -0.94 0.48 -2.68
N ILE A 10 -2.02 -0.13 -2.20
CA ILE A 10 -2.22 -1.58 -2.22
C ILE A 10 -3.27 -1.91 -3.29
N SER A 11 -2.91 -2.74 -4.27
CA SER A 11 -3.80 -3.07 -5.39
C SER A 11 -3.90 -4.57 -5.68
N GLY A 12 -5.08 -4.98 -6.16
CA GLY A 12 -5.37 -6.33 -6.65
C GLY A 12 -6.85 -6.67 -6.60
N ALA A 13 -7.24 -7.83 -7.15
CA ALA A 13 -8.64 -8.21 -7.30
C ALA A 13 -9.38 -8.37 -5.96
N THR A 14 -10.72 -8.36 -5.98
CA THR A 14 -11.50 -8.78 -4.81
C THR A 14 -11.10 -10.19 -4.39
N GLY A 15 -10.91 -10.42 -3.08
CA GLY A 15 -10.44 -11.72 -2.56
C GLY A 15 -8.95 -12.01 -2.77
N SER A 16 -8.14 -11.08 -3.30
CA SER A 16 -6.70 -11.32 -3.55
C SER A 16 -5.81 -11.33 -2.30
N GLY A 17 -6.37 -11.04 -1.11
CA GLY A 17 -5.63 -11.02 0.16
C GLY A 17 -5.18 -9.65 0.66
N LYS A 18 -5.59 -8.55 0.01
CA LYS A 18 -5.20 -7.18 0.44
C LYS A 18 -5.47 -6.90 1.92
N THR A 19 -6.71 -7.12 2.38
CA THR A 19 -7.10 -6.90 3.78
C THR A 19 -6.33 -7.82 4.73
N GLN A 20 -6.09 -9.08 4.35
CA GLN A 20 -5.30 -10.01 5.18
C GLN A 20 -3.84 -9.56 5.32
N TRP A 21 -3.23 -9.12 4.21
CA TRP A 21 -1.90 -8.52 4.23
C TRP A 21 -1.86 -7.28 5.13
N LEU A 22 -2.87 -6.42 5.02
CA LEU A 22 -2.99 -5.18 5.79
C LEU A 22 -3.15 -5.44 7.29
N MET A 23 -3.98 -6.42 7.68
CA MET A 23 -4.09 -6.85 9.08
C MET A 23 -2.75 -7.34 9.62
N LYS A 24 -2.04 -8.19 8.87
CA LYS A 24 -0.70 -8.67 9.25
C LYS A 24 0.31 -7.53 9.33
N TYR A 25 0.21 -6.55 8.44
CA TYR A 25 1.04 -5.35 8.42
C TYR A 25 0.81 -4.47 9.65
N LEU A 26 -0.44 -4.19 9.99
CA LEU A 26 -0.79 -3.40 11.17
C LEU A 26 -0.40 -4.10 12.48
N ALA A 27 -0.43 -5.42 12.52
CA ALA A 27 0.04 -6.20 13.68
C ALA A 27 1.56 -6.22 13.86
N ASN A 28 2.32 -5.80 12.84
CA ASN A 28 3.79 -5.80 12.85
C ASN A 28 4.37 -4.42 12.50
N CYS A 29 3.56 -3.35 12.56
CA CYS A 29 3.99 -2.04 12.08
C CYS A 29 5.16 -1.47 12.89
N ASP A 30 5.29 -1.87 14.15
CA ASP A 30 6.41 -1.58 15.06
C ASP A 30 7.76 -2.08 14.55
N LYS A 31 7.77 -3.17 13.78
CA LYS A 31 8.97 -3.78 13.19
C LYS A 31 9.17 -3.42 11.72
N LEU A 32 8.09 -3.01 11.06
CA LEU A 32 8.08 -2.74 9.62
C LEU A 32 8.30 -1.28 9.29
N ILE A 33 7.85 -0.35 10.14
CA ILE A 33 7.86 1.10 9.89
C ILE A 33 8.86 1.78 10.82
N ASP A 34 9.62 2.73 10.28
CA ASP A 34 10.57 3.56 11.04
C ASP A 34 10.36 5.06 10.75
N PRO A 35 10.09 5.88 11.78
CA PRO A 35 9.73 5.48 13.14
C PRO A 35 8.37 4.75 13.21
N PRO A 36 8.17 3.85 14.18
CA PRO A 36 6.91 3.11 14.30
C PRO A 36 5.74 4.03 14.70
N PRO A 37 4.54 3.86 14.12
CA PRO A 37 3.39 4.69 14.44
C PRO A 37 2.75 4.25 15.78
N ASN A 38 2.50 5.23 16.65
CA ASN A 38 1.79 5.04 17.93
C ASN A 38 0.27 5.29 17.81
N LYS A 39 -0.16 6.02 16.78
CA LYS A 39 -1.58 6.35 16.54
C LYS A 39 -1.96 6.01 15.12
N ILE A 40 -2.85 5.05 14.96
CA ILE A 40 -3.31 4.55 13.67
C ILE A 40 -4.80 4.86 13.51
N LEU A 41 -5.17 5.43 12.37
CA LEU A 41 -6.55 5.66 11.95
C LEU A 41 -6.87 4.73 10.78
N TYR A 42 -7.75 3.76 11.01
CA TYR A 42 -8.26 2.86 9.99
C TYR A 42 -9.64 3.29 9.53
N CYS A 43 -9.74 3.73 8.28
CA CYS A 43 -10.98 4.16 7.65
C CYS A 43 -11.50 3.07 6.72
N TYR A 44 -12.78 2.72 6.85
CA TYR A 44 -13.42 1.63 6.10
C TYR A 44 -14.77 2.03 5.50
N GLY A 45 -15.11 1.47 4.34
CA GLY A 45 -16.43 1.63 3.72
C GLY A 45 -17.48 0.68 4.32
N GLU A 46 -17.14 -0.60 4.48
CA GLU A 46 -18.06 -1.64 4.96
C GLU A 46 -17.60 -2.25 6.29
N MET A 47 -18.52 -2.35 7.25
CA MET A 47 -18.25 -2.98 8.55
C MET A 47 -18.09 -4.49 8.40
N ASN A 48 -17.03 -5.06 8.97
CA ASN A 48 -16.79 -6.51 8.99
C ASN A 48 -16.05 -6.94 10.27
N GLU A 49 -15.85 -8.25 10.44
CA GLU A 49 -15.21 -8.83 11.63
C GLU A 49 -13.79 -8.30 11.90
N ASN A 50 -13.05 -7.89 10.87
CA ASN A 50 -11.69 -7.36 11.04
C ASN A 50 -11.70 -6.03 11.79
N ILE A 51 -12.79 -5.25 11.70
CA ILE A 51 -12.92 -3.96 12.41
C ILE A 51 -12.90 -4.17 13.93
N PHE A 52 -13.48 -5.26 14.42
CA PHE A 52 -13.42 -5.60 15.85
C PHE A 52 -11.99 -5.96 16.27
N LYS A 53 -11.29 -6.78 15.48
CA LYS A 53 -9.88 -7.13 15.71
C LYS A 53 -8.97 -5.89 15.75
N LEU A 54 -9.20 -4.93 14.84
CA LEU A 54 -8.47 -3.66 14.83
C LEU A 54 -8.66 -2.87 16.13
N LYS A 55 -9.89 -2.81 16.65
CA LYS A 55 -10.18 -2.14 17.93
C LYS A 55 -9.47 -2.84 19.10
N GLU A 56 -9.45 -4.18 19.11
CA GLU A 56 -8.72 -4.96 20.13
C GLU A 56 -7.20 -4.69 20.09
N MET A 57 -6.65 -4.41 18.91
CA MET A 57 -5.25 -3.96 18.74
C MET A 57 -5.02 -2.49 19.17
N GLY A 58 -6.05 -1.79 19.65
CA GLY A 58 -5.96 -0.37 20.02
C GLY A 58 -5.98 0.60 18.83
N ILE A 59 -6.37 0.15 17.63
CA ILE A 59 -6.43 0.98 16.44
C ILE A 59 -7.75 1.76 16.40
N THR A 60 -7.68 3.06 16.13
CA THR A 60 -8.86 3.91 15.94
C THR A 60 -9.52 3.56 14.61
N THR A 61 -10.77 3.10 14.64
CA THR A 61 -11.54 2.79 13.42
C THR A 61 -12.55 3.90 13.09
N TYR A 62 -12.75 4.18 11.81
CA TYR A 62 -13.68 5.22 11.35
C TYR A 62 -14.44 4.75 10.09
N ASN A 63 -15.76 4.88 10.06
CA ASN A 63 -16.55 4.55 8.87
C ASN A 63 -16.57 5.77 7.92
N GLY A 64 -16.12 5.58 6.68
CA GLY A 64 -16.07 6.63 5.67
C GLY A 64 -14.76 7.42 5.62
N VAL A 65 -14.80 8.57 4.96
CA VAL A 65 -13.63 9.45 4.75
C VAL A 65 -13.51 10.42 5.93
N PRO A 66 -12.37 10.47 6.65
CA PRO A 66 -12.21 11.34 7.81
C PRO A 66 -11.88 12.78 7.41
N GLU A 67 -12.17 13.72 8.30
CA GLU A 67 -11.73 15.11 8.18
C GLU A 67 -10.23 15.26 8.46
N VAL A 68 -9.63 16.34 7.95
CA VAL A 68 -8.18 16.60 8.03
C VAL A 68 -7.69 16.69 9.46
N GLU A 69 -8.47 17.33 10.34
CA GLU A 69 -8.16 17.53 11.76
C GLU A 69 -8.00 16.19 12.47
N LYS A 70 -8.86 15.22 12.14
CA LYS A 70 -8.77 13.86 12.67
C LYS A 70 -7.53 13.14 12.16
N ILE A 71 -7.20 13.30 10.87
CA ILE A 71 -6.00 12.68 10.27
C ILE A 71 -4.73 13.17 10.97
N LYS A 72 -4.60 14.48 11.19
CA LYS A 72 -3.43 15.12 11.82
C LYS A 72 -3.16 14.67 13.26
N GLN A 73 -4.11 14.02 13.92
CA GLN A 73 -3.93 13.46 15.27
C GLN A 73 -3.27 12.07 15.26
N HIS A 74 -3.06 11.48 14.08
CA HIS A 74 -2.54 10.13 13.88
C HIS A 74 -1.20 10.18 13.13
N GLN A 75 -0.53 9.04 13.02
CA GLN A 75 0.76 8.88 12.33
C GLN A 75 0.66 7.91 11.15
N LEU A 76 -0.38 7.08 11.12
CA LEU A 76 -0.70 6.22 10.01
C LEU A 76 -2.20 6.30 9.72
N LEU A 77 -2.55 6.68 8.50
CA LEU A 77 -3.89 6.65 7.94
C LEU A 77 -4.00 5.47 6.99
N VAL A 78 -5.04 4.65 7.17
CA VAL A 78 -5.40 3.57 6.26
C VAL A 78 -6.77 3.88 5.67
N LEU A 79 -6.88 3.84 4.35
CA LEU A 79 -8.11 4.03 3.59
C LEU A 79 -8.43 2.72 2.87
N ASP A 80 -9.25 1.87 3.50
CA ASP A 80 -9.64 0.56 2.96
C ASP A 80 -11.09 0.57 2.46
N ASP A 81 -11.31 0.06 1.26
CA ASP A 81 -12.64 -0.01 0.62
C ASP A 81 -13.38 1.35 0.53
N LEU A 82 -12.63 2.44 0.41
CA LEU A 82 -13.17 3.81 0.28
C LEU A 82 -13.01 4.38 -1.14
N MET A 83 -12.59 3.56 -2.10
CA MET A 83 -12.25 4.01 -3.45
C MET A 83 -13.38 4.75 -4.15
N LEU A 84 -14.65 4.36 -3.93
CA LEU A 84 -15.80 5.01 -4.56
C LEU A 84 -16.27 6.27 -3.83
N ASN A 85 -15.86 6.45 -2.58
CA ASN A 85 -16.38 7.48 -1.68
C ASN A 85 -15.38 8.61 -1.43
N ILE A 86 -14.09 8.38 -1.70
CA ILE A 86 -13.04 9.39 -1.51
C ILE A 86 -13.05 10.41 -2.65
N PRO A 87 -13.14 11.72 -2.35
CA PRO A 87 -12.99 12.75 -3.37
C PRO A 87 -11.58 12.74 -3.98
N ALA A 88 -11.49 12.90 -5.30
CA ALA A 88 -10.23 12.94 -6.05
C ALA A 88 -9.22 13.93 -5.45
N ASP A 89 -9.65 15.19 -5.26
CA ASP A 89 -8.79 16.25 -4.74
C ASP A 89 -8.28 15.96 -3.32
N PHE A 90 -9.05 15.20 -2.54
CA PHE A 90 -8.65 14.80 -1.19
C PHE A 90 -7.58 13.71 -1.22
N LEU A 91 -7.73 12.71 -2.09
CA LEU A 91 -6.71 11.69 -2.29
C LEU A 91 -5.42 12.31 -2.84
N ASP A 92 -5.54 13.22 -3.80
CA ASP A 92 -4.42 13.97 -4.37
C ASP A 92 -3.70 14.81 -3.30
N LEU A 93 -4.45 15.50 -2.44
CA LEU A 93 -3.90 16.23 -1.30
C LEU A 93 -3.06 15.32 -0.39
N LEU A 94 -3.59 14.15 -0.02
CA LEU A 94 -2.90 13.20 0.86
C LEU A 94 -1.57 12.72 0.26
N PHE A 95 -1.57 12.37 -1.03
CA PHE A 95 -0.41 11.77 -1.69
C PHE A 95 0.63 12.77 -2.19
N THR A 96 0.28 14.05 -2.34
CA THR A 96 1.23 15.07 -2.83
C THR A 96 1.92 15.84 -1.70
N ARG A 97 1.17 16.31 -0.71
CA ARG A 97 1.70 17.18 0.36
C ARG A 97 1.20 16.84 1.76
N GLY A 98 0.01 16.26 1.88
CA GLY A 98 -0.62 15.97 3.17
C GLY A 98 0.23 15.02 4.03
N SER A 99 0.70 13.91 3.44
CA SER A 99 1.52 12.94 4.15
C SER A 99 2.77 13.56 4.78
N HIS A 100 3.55 14.30 3.98
CA HIS A 100 4.78 14.93 4.46
C HIS A 100 4.50 16.06 5.46
N ASN A 101 3.60 17.00 5.10
CA ASN A 101 3.36 18.20 5.89
C ASN A 101 2.70 17.91 7.24
N TRP A 102 1.98 16.79 7.36
CA TRP A 102 1.30 16.41 8.61
C TRP A 102 2.05 15.33 9.39
N GLY A 103 3.15 14.78 8.84
CA GLY A 103 3.86 13.67 9.45
C GLY A 103 3.03 12.38 9.52
N VAL A 104 2.16 12.16 8.51
CA VAL A 104 1.22 11.03 8.48
C VAL A 104 1.57 10.11 7.32
N SER A 105 1.86 8.85 7.60
CA SER A 105 1.91 7.83 6.55
C SER A 105 0.50 7.50 6.05
N VAL A 106 0.32 7.30 4.75
CA VAL A 106 -0.98 7.04 4.12
C VAL A 106 -0.93 5.73 3.35
N ILE A 107 -1.86 4.82 3.64
CA ILE A 107 -2.09 3.57 2.88
C ILE A 107 -3.46 3.68 2.23
N PHE A 108 -3.50 3.56 0.89
CA PHE A 108 -4.73 3.51 0.13
C PHE A 108 -4.90 2.14 -0.51
N VAL A 109 -6.01 1.47 -0.22
CA VAL A 109 -6.35 0.16 -0.78
C VAL A 109 -7.35 0.32 -1.92
N THR A 110 -7.06 -0.31 -3.06
CA THR A 110 -7.88 -0.22 -4.27
C THR A 110 -7.96 -1.58 -4.98
N GLN A 111 -9.00 -1.79 -5.81
CA GLN A 111 -9.04 -2.95 -6.71
C GLN A 111 -8.31 -2.70 -8.05
N SER A 112 -7.99 -1.45 -8.40
CA SER A 112 -7.46 -1.08 -9.72
C SER A 112 -6.42 0.03 -9.64
N LEU A 113 -5.24 -0.22 -10.21
CA LEU A 113 -4.17 0.79 -10.32
C LEU A 113 -4.53 1.93 -11.27
N TYR A 114 -5.49 1.71 -12.17
CA TYR A 114 -5.92 2.67 -13.19
C TYR A 114 -7.43 2.99 -13.04
N GLY A 115 -7.94 2.86 -11.82
CA GLY A 115 -9.27 3.34 -11.48
C GLY A 115 -9.42 4.85 -11.66
N ARG A 116 -10.65 5.34 -11.50
CA ARG A 116 -10.91 6.79 -11.52
C ARG A 116 -10.10 7.47 -10.39
N ASP A 117 -9.54 8.63 -10.69
CA ASP A 117 -8.92 9.54 -9.70
C ASP A 117 -7.75 9.00 -8.87
N ILE A 118 -7.15 7.85 -9.24
CA ILE A 118 -5.98 7.30 -8.54
C ILE A 118 -4.63 7.71 -9.15
N ARG A 119 -4.63 8.41 -10.29
CA ARG A 119 -3.41 8.69 -11.07
C ARG A 119 -2.35 9.39 -10.22
N THR A 120 -2.73 10.44 -9.51
CA THR A 120 -1.82 11.22 -8.67
C THR A 120 -1.33 10.40 -7.49
N ALA A 121 -2.21 9.64 -6.83
CA ALA A 121 -1.83 8.75 -5.74
C ALA A 121 -0.81 7.70 -6.19
N ARG A 122 -1.04 7.05 -7.32
CA ARG A 122 -0.10 6.07 -7.89
C ARG A 122 1.25 6.70 -8.25
N ALA A 123 1.24 7.89 -8.85
CA ALA A 123 2.46 8.58 -9.28
C ALA A 123 3.31 9.09 -8.11
N ASN A 124 2.69 9.42 -6.98
CA ASN A 124 3.37 9.93 -5.78
C ASN A 124 3.49 8.87 -4.66
N ALA A 125 3.19 7.61 -4.95
CA ALA A 125 3.33 6.53 -3.99
C ALA A 125 4.82 6.21 -3.78
N HIS A 126 5.28 6.26 -2.53
CA HIS A 126 6.59 5.74 -2.16
C HIS A 126 6.64 4.21 -2.26
N TYR A 127 5.51 3.55 -2.01
CA TYR A 127 5.40 2.11 -2.04
C TYR A 127 4.15 1.67 -2.83
N ILE A 128 4.29 0.66 -3.68
CA ILE A 128 3.16 0.03 -4.35
C ILE A 128 3.21 -1.46 -4.02
N LEU A 129 2.12 -1.99 -3.48
CA LEU A 129 1.98 -3.42 -3.21
C LEU A 129 0.96 -4.03 -4.18
N LEU A 130 1.40 -5.01 -4.94
CA LEU A 130 0.57 -5.73 -5.89
C LEU A 130 0.28 -7.13 -5.35
N THR A 131 -1.00 -7.43 -5.14
CA THR A 131 -1.48 -8.80 -4.94
C THR A 131 -1.94 -9.39 -6.26
N LYS A 132 -2.14 -10.72 -6.31
CA LYS A 132 -2.56 -11.42 -7.52
C LYS A 132 -3.82 -10.80 -8.13
N ASN A 133 -3.73 -10.40 -9.40
CA ASN A 133 -4.84 -9.88 -10.19
C ASN A 133 -4.83 -10.46 -11.61
N PRO A 134 -5.49 -11.60 -11.86
CA PRO A 134 -5.48 -12.26 -13.17
C PRO A 134 -6.05 -11.39 -14.30
N GLN A 135 -7.09 -10.61 -14.01
CA GLN A 135 -7.72 -9.70 -14.99
C GLN A 135 -6.92 -8.39 -15.18
N GLY A 136 -5.98 -8.11 -14.26
CA GLY A 136 -5.22 -6.87 -14.21
C GLY A 136 -3.84 -6.93 -14.86
N LEU A 137 -3.48 -7.99 -15.59
CA LEU A 137 -2.12 -8.16 -16.12
C LEU A 137 -1.68 -7.01 -17.04
N LEU A 138 -2.58 -6.41 -17.81
CA LEU A 138 -2.27 -5.24 -18.62
C LEU A 138 -1.94 -4.01 -17.74
N GLN A 139 -2.63 -3.85 -16.61
CA GLN A 139 -2.34 -2.78 -15.65
C GLN A 139 -0.95 -2.98 -15.03
N VAL A 140 -0.62 -4.21 -14.65
CA VAL A 140 0.70 -4.58 -14.13
C VAL A 140 1.79 -4.31 -15.16
N ARG A 141 1.58 -4.73 -16.42
CA ARG A 141 2.52 -4.44 -17.53
C ARG A 141 2.70 -2.95 -17.74
N THR A 142 1.62 -2.18 -17.74
CA THR A 142 1.68 -0.72 -17.92
C THR A 142 2.45 -0.06 -16.79
N LEU A 143 2.23 -0.49 -15.55
CA LEU A 143 2.98 -0.01 -14.40
C LEU A 143 4.47 -0.36 -14.54
N GLY A 144 4.78 -1.61 -14.90
CA GLY A 144 6.14 -2.06 -15.17
C GLY A 144 6.84 -1.23 -16.24
N SER A 145 6.15 -0.89 -17.34
CA SER A 145 6.72 -0.04 -18.39
C SER A 145 7.00 1.39 -17.92
N GLN A 146 6.21 1.89 -16.97
CA GLN A 146 6.38 3.22 -16.39
C GLN A 146 7.55 3.26 -15.39
N LEU A 147 7.64 2.24 -14.53
CA LEU A 147 8.64 2.20 -13.45
C LEU A 147 9.99 1.61 -13.90
N PHE A 148 9.97 0.66 -14.84
CA PHE A 148 11.12 -0.10 -15.33
C PHE A 148 11.18 -0.10 -16.87
N PRO A 149 11.25 1.07 -17.54
CA PRO A 149 11.10 1.18 -19.00
C PRO A 149 12.13 0.36 -19.80
N LYS A 150 13.33 0.14 -19.24
CA LYS A 150 14.39 -0.68 -19.86
C LYS A 150 14.44 -2.12 -19.33
N MET A 151 13.63 -2.44 -18.32
CA MET A 151 13.70 -3.70 -17.56
C MET A 151 12.30 -4.30 -17.31
N LEU A 152 11.39 -4.16 -18.28
CA LEU A 152 10.01 -4.62 -18.16
C LEU A 152 9.92 -6.14 -17.92
N ASN A 153 10.73 -6.94 -18.62
CA ASN A 153 10.70 -8.40 -18.46
C ASN A 153 11.09 -8.82 -17.04
N TYR A 154 12.16 -8.22 -16.49
CA TYR A 154 12.57 -8.38 -15.09
C TYR A 154 11.43 -8.08 -14.12
N PHE A 155 10.73 -6.95 -14.31
CA PHE A 155 9.59 -6.59 -13.47
C PHE A 155 8.44 -7.62 -13.56
N LEU A 156 8.10 -8.07 -14.77
CA LEU A 156 7.02 -9.04 -14.98
C LEU A 156 7.36 -10.42 -14.41
N GLU A 157 8.61 -10.84 -14.49
CA GLU A 157 9.10 -12.08 -13.89
C GLU A 157 9.04 -12.02 -12.37
N ALA A 158 9.52 -10.91 -11.77
CA ALA A 158 9.42 -10.67 -10.33
C ALA A 158 7.96 -10.69 -9.86
N TYR A 159 7.04 -10.03 -10.58
CA TYR A 159 5.62 -10.07 -10.24
C TYR A 159 5.04 -11.49 -10.34
N ARG A 160 5.36 -12.24 -11.40
CA ARG A 160 4.87 -13.61 -11.59
C ARG A 160 5.34 -14.53 -10.46
N ASP A 161 6.62 -14.45 -10.09
CA ASP A 161 7.20 -15.24 -9.01
C ASP A 161 6.58 -14.86 -7.65
N ALA A 162 6.57 -13.55 -7.33
CA ALA A 162 6.08 -13.02 -6.07
C ALA A 162 4.57 -13.20 -5.85
N THR A 163 3.79 -13.44 -6.92
CA THR A 163 2.33 -13.64 -6.87
C THR A 163 1.88 -15.06 -7.23
N SER A 164 2.81 -16.02 -7.22
CA SER A 164 2.55 -17.43 -7.57
C SER A 164 1.64 -18.12 -6.56
N GLU A 165 1.88 -17.93 -5.27
CA GLU A 165 1.15 -18.52 -4.14
C GLU A 165 -0.14 -17.74 -3.81
N GLN A 166 -1.05 -18.35 -3.04
CA GLN A 166 -2.26 -17.68 -2.56
C GLN A 166 -1.89 -16.58 -1.54
N PHE A 167 -2.55 -15.42 -1.63
CA PHE A 167 -2.32 -14.25 -0.75
C PHE A 167 -0.88 -13.70 -0.75
N SER A 168 -0.11 -14.04 -1.78
CA SER A 168 1.24 -13.51 -2.01
C SER A 168 1.19 -12.14 -2.72
N TYR A 169 2.31 -11.43 -2.70
CA TYR A 169 2.39 -10.04 -3.13
C TYR A 169 3.79 -9.68 -3.64
N LEU A 170 3.85 -8.71 -4.55
CA LEU A 170 5.06 -7.98 -4.89
C LEU A 170 5.02 -6.60 -4.22
N LEU A 171 6.03 -6.27 -3.42
CA LEU A 171 6.29 -4.92 -2.94
C LEU A 171 7.25 -4.21 -3.89
N ILE A 172 6.83 -3.03 -4.35
CA ILE A 172 7.61 -2.10 -5.17
C ILE A 172 7.94 -0.89 -4.29
N ASN A 173 9.23 -0.66 -4.06
CA ASN A 173 9.75 0.42 -3.25
C ASN A 173 10.32 1.52 -4.17
N MET A 174 9.58 2.62 -4.28
CA MET A 174 9.91 3.82 -5.06
C MET A 174 10.40 4.97 -4.18
N HIS A 175 10.70 4.73 -2.90
CA HIS A 175 11.21 5.76 -2.02
C HIS A 175 12.54 6.33 -2.57
N PRO A 176 12.75 7.65 -2.62
CA PRO A 176 13.93 8.25 -3.27
C PRO A 176 15.29 7.79 -2.74
N SER A 177 15.34 7.35 -1.49
CA SER A 177 16.56 6.82 -0.87
C SER A 177 16.82 5.32 -1.15
N THR A 178 15.95 4.65 -1.91
CA THR A 178 16.07 3.21 -2.18
C THR A 178 16.96 3.00 -3.40
N GLU A 179 17.96 2.14 -3.25
CA GLU A 179 18.82 1.73 -4.36
C GLU A 179 18.00 1.10 -5.49
N GLU A 180 18.35 1.43 -6.74
CA GLU A 180 17.61 1.03 -7.94
C GLU A 180 17.36 -0.49 -8.02
N ASN A 181 18.36 -1.29 -7.61
CA ASN A 181 18.29 -2.74 -7.67
C ASN A 181 17.52 -3.38 -6.50
N LEU A 182 17.21 -2.62 -5.44
CA LEU A 182 16.55 -3.12 -4.22
C LEU A 182 15.06 -2.76 -4.17
N ARG A 183 14.48 -2.39 -5.31
CA ARG A 183 13.11 -1.89 -5.40
C ARG A 183 12.04 -2.98 -5.34
N LEU A 184 12.34 -4.22 -5.73
CA LEU A 184 11.35 -5.29 -5.84
C LEU A 184 11.59 -6.35 -4.76
N SER A 185 10.58 -6.62 -3.93
CA SER A 185 10.68 -7.65 -2.89
C SER A 185 9.35 -8.30 -2.52
N THR A 186 9.41 -9.43 -1.83
CA THR A 186 8.26 -10.10 -1.21
C THR A 186 8.68 -10.73 0.13
N LYS A 187 7.72 -11.30 0.87
CA LYS A 187 7.95 -12.01 2.13
C LYS A 187 8.64 -11.12 3.19
N ILE A 188 8.12 -9.90 3.37
CA ILE A 188 8.72 -8.85 4.19
C ILE A 188 8.39 -8.95 5.69
N PHE A 189 7.53 -9.88 6.11
CA PHE A 189 7.10 -9.95 7.50
C PHE A 189 8.15 -10.61 8.40
N PRO A 190 8.20 -10.27 9.70
CA PRO A 190 9.09 -10.93 10.65
C PRO A 190 8.93 -12.46 10.62
N GLY A 191 10.05 -13.17 10.57
CA GLY A 191 10.09 -14.64 10.49
C GLY A 191 9.96 -15.21 9.08
N GLU A 192 9.65 -14.38 8.07
CA GLU A 192 9.69 -14.79 6.68
C GLU A 192 11.10 -14.62 6.10
N LYS A 193 11.48 -15.49 5.16
CA LYS A 193 12.70 -15.31 4.38
C LYS A 193 12.41 -14.33 3.25
N GLN A 194 12.75 -13.05 3.46
CA GLN A 194 12.55 -12.01 2.46
C GLN A 194 13.26 -12.36 1.15
N THR A 195 12.53 -12.21 0.04
CA THR A 195 13.07 -12.33 -1.30
C THR A 195 13.20 -10.94 -1.90
N ILE A 196 14.38 -10.61 -2.41
CA ILE A 196 14.65 -9.39 -3.18
C ILE A 196 14.95 -9.83 -4.61
N TYR A 197 14.28 -9.22 -5.57
CA TYR A 197 14.52 -9.47 -6.98
C TYR A 197 15.58 -8.50 -7.48
N LEU A 198 16.62 -9.03 -8.14
CA LEU A 198 17.69 -8.25 -8.73
C LEU A 198 17.62 -8.36 -10.26
N PRO A 199 17.92 -7.28 -11.00
CA PRO A 199 18.07 -7.39 -12.45
C PRO A 199 19.29 -8.27 -12.77
N LEU A 200 19.11 -9.19 -13.74
CA LEU A 200 20.18 -10.00 -14.31
C LEU A 200 21.02 -9.19 -15.32
#